data_AF-A0AAE6ZFP7-F1
#
_entry.id   AF-A0AAE6ZFP7-F1
#
_cell.length_a   1.000
_cell.length_b   1.000
_cell.length_c   1.000
_cell.angle_alpha   90.00
_cell.angle_beta   90.00
_cell.angle_gamma   90.00
#
_symmetry.space_group_name_H-M   'P 1'
#
loop_
_entity.id
_entity.type
_entity.pdbx_description
1 polymer ?
#
loop_
_entity_poly.entity_id
_entity_poly.type
_entity_poly.pdbx_seq_one_letter_code
_entity_poly.pdbx_strand_id
1 'polypeptide(L)'
;MVIDNEQQLKEAIAGDQYDVALLSCDTLSWVQLKQVERVMSFIRATKPTCLILMHRPPFHHQMPIPSAACDFLFDSYFNPPLLAMLAAMLSFRQHHLLRQNKKYHPLRGMISVDSESGKSLNQVLTQHGIQVIPTAGVTNDFEYQFRQHYPDFVLLHCHNADGNSDMVKAATQVIRRLHPDCIIYITFSIGVLKLFADRYKINEYMHDELLSLPFSAGDLLYLLVRSLTRRYQAPLIFP
;
A
#
# COMPACT_ATOMS: atom_id res chain seq x y z
N MET A 1 21.66 7.81 -12.29
CA MET A 1 22.00 9.16 -12.80
C MET A 1 21.41 10.19 -11.85
N VAL A 2 22.18 11.20 -11.45
CA VAL A 2 21.65 12.33 -10.69
C VAL A 2 21.21 13.41 -11.69
N ILE A 3 20.04 13.99 -11.47
CA ILE A 3 19.43 14.99 -12.36
C ILE A 3 19.25 16.27 -11.55
N ASP A 4 20.01 17.31 -11.90
CA ASP A 4 20.07 18.55 -11.12
C ASP A 4 19.24 19.69 -11.74
N ASN A 5 18.75 19.51 -12.96
CA ASN A 5 17.95 20.52 -13.65
C ASN A 5 16.90 19.93 -14.60
N GLU A 6 15.97 20.78 -15.04
CA GLU A 6 14.83 20.41 -15.90
C GLU A 6 15.26 19.91 -17.29
N GLN A 7 16.37 20.41 -17.84
CA GLN A 7 16.85 20.01 -19.16
C GLN A 7 17.38 18.57 -19.13
N GLN A 8 18.21 18.25 -18.13
CA GLN A 8 18.68 16.89 -17.89
C GLN A 8 17.53 15.92 -17.61
N LEU A 9 16.48 16.39 -16.90
CA LEU A 9 15.28 15.59 -16.69
C LEU A 9 14.64 15.23 -18.04
N LYS A 10 14.37 16.23 -18.90
CA LYS A 10 13.74 16.01 -20.21
C LYS A 10 14.54 15.05 -21.08
N GLU A 11 15.86 15.21 -21.12
CA GLU A 11 16.76 14.35 -21.88
C GLU A 11 16.76 12.91 -21.35
N ALA A 12 16.81 12.75 -20.02
CA ALA A 12 16.70 11.45 -19.37
C ALA A 12 15.38 10.75 -19.76
N ILE A 13 14.25 11.48 -19.69
CA ILE A 13 12.93 10.91 -19.95
C ILE A 13 12.83 10.48 -21.41
N ALA A 14 13.26 11.35 -22.33
CA ALA A 14 13.24 11.11 -23.76
C ALA A 14 14.12 9.93 -24.19
N GLY A 15 15.22 9.69 -23.46
CA GLY A 15 16.11 8.56 -23.70
C GLY A 15 15.59 7.20 -23.20
N ASP A 16 14.44 7.16 -22.51
CA ASP A 16 13.83 5.95 -21.90
C ASP A 16 14.77 5.17 -20.96
N GLN A 17 15.74 5.85 -20.34
CA GLN A 17 16.86 5.19 -19.66
C GLN A 17 16.59 4.80 -18.20
N TYR A 18 15.38 4.96 -17.68
CA TYR A 18 15.10 4.69 -16.26
C TYR A 18 13.68 4.20 -15.99
N ASP A 19 13.56 3.22 -15.10
CA ASP A 19 12.28 2.67 -14.65
C ASP A 19 11.90 3.16 -13.24
N VAL A 20 12.85 3.78 -12.54
CA VAL A 20 12.67 4.31 -11.18
C VAL A 20 13.21 5.73 -11.10
N ALA A 21 12.39 6.64 -10.60
CA ALA A 21 12.73 7.99 -10.20
C ALA A 21 12.75 8.07 -8.67
N LEU A 22 13.90 8.47 -8.12
CA LEU A 22 14.06 8.77 -6.71
C LEU A 22 14.08 10.29 -6.54
N LEU A 23 13.07 10.83 -5.87
CA LEU A 23 12.91 12.26 -5.64
C LEU A 23 13.18 12.59 -4.17
N SER A 24 13.70 13.78 -3.90
CA SER A 24 13.89 14.27 -2.53
C SER A 24 13.07 15.53 -2.28
N CYS A 25 12.39 15.58 -1.14
CA CYS A 25 11.64 16.74 -0.68
C CYS A 25 12.05 17.08 0.76
N ASP A 26 13.27 17.61 0.91
CA ASP A 26 13.92 17.80 2.21
C ASP A 26 13.58 19.13 2.91
N THR A 27 12.85 20.04 2.25
CA THR A 27 12.54 21.36 2.83
C THR A 27 11.04 21.60 3.01
N LEU A 28 10.68 22.54 3.89
CA LEU A 28 9.30 23.03 4.05
C LEU A 28 8.94 24.10 3.00
N SER A 29 9.78 24.30 1.98
CA SER A 29 9.56 25.32 0.97
C SER A 29 8.39 24.93 0.07
N TRP A 30 7.34 25.76 0.07
CA TRP A 30 6.24 25.64 -0.88
C TRP A 30 6.73 25.63 -2.34
N VAL A 31 7.81 26.35 -2.62
CA VAL A 31 8.45 26.38 -3.95
C VAL A 31 9.02 25.00 -4.30
N GLN A 32 9.73 24.35 -3.37
CA GLN A 32 10.25 23.00 -3.59
C GLN A 32 9.12 21.99 -3.77
N LEU A 33 8.07 22.06 -2.94
CA LEU A 33 6.89 21.18 -3.11
C LEU A 33 6.28 21.34 -4.51
N LYS A 34 6.07 22.58 -4.97
CA LYS A 34 5.53 22.85 -6.31
C LYS A 34 6.45 22.36 -7.42
N GLN A 35 7.76 22.45 -7.23
CA GLN A 35 8.72 21.91 -8.18
C GLN A 35 8.63 20.38 -8.24
N VAL A 36 8.59 19.71 -7.10
CA VAL A 36 8.45 18.24 -7.01
C VAL A 36 7.13 17.79 -7.61
N GLU A 37 6.00 18.46 -7.33
CA GLU A 37 4.70 18.19 -7.95
C GLU A 37 4.76 18.29 -9.49
N ARG A 38 5.42 19.31 -10.03
CA ARG A 38 5.60 19.49 -11.47
C ARG A 38 6.44 18.38 -12.08
N VAL A 39 7.56 18.03 -11.43
CA VAL A 39 8.45 16.94 -11.88
C VAL A 39 7.71 15.60 -11.88
N MET A 40 7.00 15.26 -10.80
CA MET A 40 6.21 14.03 -10.74
C MET A 40 5.13 13.98 -11.82
N SER A 41 4.40 15.09 -12.01
CA SER A 41 3.36 15.19 -13.05
C SER A 41 3.94 15.02 -14.46
N PHE A 42 5.11 15.60 -14.71
CA PHE A 42 5.81 15.48 -15.98
C PHE A 42 6.30 14.04 -16.24
N ILE A 43 6.88 13.38 -15.23
CA ILE A 43 7.28 11.97 -15.32
C ILE A 43 6.05 11.11 -15.60
N ARG A 44 4.95 11.29 -14.87
CA ARG A 44 3.70 10.54 -15.05
C ARG A 44 3.08 10.73 -16.44
N ALA A 45 3.14 11.94 -16.99
CA ALA A 45 2.61 12.23 -18.32
C ALA A 45 3.44 11.58 -19.42
N THR A 46 4.76 11.50 -19.24
CA THR A 46 5.69 11.07 -20.30
C THR A 46 6.03 9.57 -20.20
N LYS A 47 6.26 9.06 -18.99
CA LYS A 47 6.47 7.65 -18.68
C LYS A 47 5.54 7.24 -17.53
N PRO A 48 4.25 6.94 -17.81
CA PRO A 48 3.27 6.55 -16.80
C PRO A 48 3.70 5.34 -15.96
N THR A 49 4.58 4.51 -16.53
CA THR A 49 5.15 3.30 -15.93
C THR A 49 6.48 3.56 -15.20
N CYS A 50 6.93 4.80 -15.02
CA CYS A 50 8.09 5.04 -14.15
C CYS A 50 7.67 4.93 -12.69
N LEU A 51 8.37 4.17 -11.86
CA LEU A 51 8.13 4.20 -10.41
C LEU A 51 8.67 5.48 -9.81
N ILE A 52 7.89 6.14 -8.97
CA ILE A 52 8.27 7.38 -8.30
C ILE A 52 8.31 7.10 -6.80
N LEU A 53 9.53 6.99 -6.27
CA LEU A 53 9.79 6.91 -4.84
C LEU A 53 10.27 8.27 -4.37
N MET A 54 9.76 8.75 -3.24
CA MET A 54 10.15 10.05 -2.73
C MET A 54 10.58 10.01 -1.27
N HIS A 55 11.78 10.53 -1.02
CA HIS A 55 12.30 10.79 0.32
C HIS A 55 11.65 12.05 0.90
N ARG A 56 11.18 11.95 2.13
CA ARG A 56 10.56 13.03 2.88
C ARG A 56 10.92 12.94 4.37
N PRO A 57 11.50 13.99 4.97
CA PRO A 57 11.77 13.97 6.41
C PRO A 57 10.47 13.98 7.24
N PRO A 58 10.46 13.37 8.44
CA PRO A 58 9.25 13.09 9.21
C PRO A 58 8.47 14.35 9.63
N PHE A 59 9.18 15.45 9.91
CA PHE A 59 8.57 16.74 10.27
C PHE A 59 7.72 17.36 9.15
N HIS A 60 7.83 16.85 7.93
CA HIS A 60 7.16 17.41 6.76
C HIS A 60 5.84 16.70 6.46
N HIS A 61 5.49 15.59 7.14
CA HIS A 61 4.35 14.72 6.81
C HIS A 61 2.97 15.42 6.80
N GLN A 62 2.88 16.63 7.35
CA GLN A 62 1.64 17.42 7.41
C GLN A 62 1.28 18.11 6.09
N MET A 63 2.24 18.34 5.18
CA MET A 63 1.92 18.94 3.88
C MET A 63 1.33 17.87 2.94
N PRO A 64 0.14 18.09 2.35
CA PRO A 64 -0.44 17.12 1.45
C PRO A 64 0.42 17.00 0.18
N ILE A 65 0.77 15.78 -0.18
CA ILE A 65 1.35 15.47 -1.48
C ILE A 65 0.24 14.75 -2.26
N PRO A 66 -0.01 15.11 -3.52
CA PRO A 66 -0.99 14.40 -4.32
C PRO A 66 -0.62 12.92 -4.41
N SER A 67 -1.36 12.06 -3.71
CA SER A 67 -1.06 10.62 -3.61
C SER A 67 -1.08 9.91 -4.96
N ALA A 68 -1.78 10.46 -5.95
CA ALA A 68 -1.78 9.94 -7.31
C ALA A 68 -0.45 10.12 -8.06
N ALA A 69 0.45 10.98 -7.57
CA ALA A 69 1.69 11.32 -8.24
C ALA A 69 2.89 10.47 -7.79
N CYS A 70 2.86 9.89 -6.60
CA CYS A 70 3.96 9.13 -5.99
C CYS A 70 3.53 7.70 -5.67
N ASP A 71 4.42 6.73 -5.86
CA ASP A 71 4.13 5.32 -5.56
C ASP A 71 4.42 4.95 -4.11
N PHE A 72 5.44 5.59 -3.53
CA PHE A 72 5.76 5.41 -2.12
C PHE A 72 6.57 6.58 -1.56
N LEU A 73 6.21 6.98 -0.34
CA LEU A 73 6.90 7.98 0.46
C LEU A 73 7.67 7.31 1.59
N PHE A 74 8.95 7.61 1.73
CA PHE A 74 9.81 7.09 2.79
C PHE A 74 10.57 8.22 3.48
N ASP A 75 10.92 8.00 4.74
CA ASP A 75 11.68 8.96 5.54
C ASP A 75 13.10 8.45 5.82
N SER A 76 13.88 9.26 6.54
CA SER A 76 15.26 8.92 6.89
C SER A 76 15.38 7.79 7.92
N TYR A 77 14.28 7.38 8.55
CA TYR A 77 14.23 6.25 9.48
C TYR A 77 13.78 4.96 8.79
N PHE A 78 13.37 5.03 7.53
CA PHE A 78 12.95 3.86 6.77
C PHE A 78 14.12 2.93 6.53
N ASN A 79 13.94 1.65 6.85
CA ASN A 79 14.99 0.63 6.78
C ASN A 79 15.48 0.47 5.31
N PRO A 80 16.75 0.74 4.99
CA PRO A 80 17.22 0.74 3.60
C PRO A 80 17.06 -0.61 2.86
N PRO A 81 17.35 -1.77 3.49
CA PRO A 81 16.96 -3.07 2.93
C PRO A 81 15.47 -3.18 2.56
N LEU A 82 14.56 -2.69 3.41
CA LEU A 82 13.12 -2.71 3.10
C LEU A 82 12.78 -1.81 1.92
N LEU A 83 13.46 -0.67 1.76
CA LEU A 83 13.25 0.23 0.62
C LEU A 83 13.63 -0.44 -0.70
N ALA A 84 14.77 -1.14 -0.73
CA ALA A 84 15.20 -1.87 -1.91
C ALA A 84 14.22 -3.00 -2.27
N MET A 85 13.76 -3.76 -1.27
CA MET A 85 12.74 -4.81 -1.46
C MET A 85 11.43 -4.23 -1.99
N LEU A 86 10.98 -3.11 -1.41
CA LEU A 86 9.77 -2.41 -1.84
C LEU A 86 9.88 -1.93 -3.28
N ALA A 87 10.99 -1.29 -3.65
CA ALA A 87 11.24 -0.80 -5.00
C ALA A 87 11.15 -1.95 -6.02
N ALA A 88 11.87 -3.05 -5.76
CA ALA A 88 11.83 -4.23 -6.62
C ALA A 88 10.42 -4.80 -6.75
N MET A 89 9.70 -4.94 -5.63
CA MET A 89 8.32 -5.44 -5.63
C MET A 89 7.39 -4.53 -6.44
N LEU A 90 7.48 -3.21 -6.27
CA LEU A 90 6.67 -2.26 -7.02
C LEU A 90 6.94 -2.37 -8.54
N SER A 91 8.19 -2.60 -8.94
CA SER A 91 8.58 -2.81 -10.34
C SER A 91 7.94 -4.09 -10.89
N PHE A 92 8.05 -5.19 -10.14
CA PHE A 92 7.42 -6.45 -10.54
C PHE A 92 5.91 -6.34 -10.63
N ARG A 93 5.26 -5.72 -9.63
CA ARG A 93 3.82 -5.47 -9.64
C ARG A 93 3.40 -4.68 -10.86
N GLN A 94 4.15 -3.64 -11.20
CA GLN A 94 3.88 -2.84 -12.38
C GLN A 94 3.96 -3.66 -13.66
N HIS A 95 5.05 -4.41 -13.88
CA HIS A 95 5.18 -5.29 -15.04
C HIS A 95 4.05 -6.33 -15.09
N HIS A 96 3.66 -6.88 -13.95
CA HIS A 96 2.57 -7.83 -13.84
C HIS A 96 1.22 -7.20 -14.23
N LEU A 97 0.89 -6.01 -13.71
CA LEU A 97 -0.32 -5.29 -14.07
C LEU A 97 -0.36 -4.95 -15.58
N LEU A 98 0.77 -4.51 -16.14
CA LEU A 98 0.88 -4.20 -17.56
C LEU A 98 0.70 -5.45 -18.44
N ARG A 99 1.30 -6.59 -18.06
CA ARG A 99 1.08 -7.88 -18.75
C ARG A 99 -0.38 -8.34 -18.71
N GLN A 100 -1.10 -7.97 -17.65
CA GLN A 100 -2.53 -8.25 -17.50
C GLN A 100 -3.44 -7.18 -18.16
N ASN A 101 -2.89 -6.23 -18.93
CA ASN A 101 -3.62 -5.09 -19.49
C ASN A 101 -4.41 -4.27 -18.43
N LYS A 102 -3.94 -4.26 -17.19
CA LYS A 102 -4.52 -3.46 -16.10
C LYS A 102 -3.83 -2.11 -16.04
N LYS A 103 -4.60 -1.06 -15.73
CA LYS A 103 -4.03 0.27 -15.50
C LYS A 103 -3.15 0.24 -14.26
N TYR A 104 -1.94 0.78 -14.38
CA TYR A 104 -1.08 1.00 -13.22
C TYR A 104 -1.75 1.97 -12.23
N HIS A 105 -1.65 1.66 -10.95
CA HIS A 105 -2.10 2.54 -9.87
C HIS A 105 -1.20 2.40 -8.64
N PRO A 106 -1.13 3.44 -7.78
CA PRO A 106 -0.49 3.33 -6.46
C PRO A 106 -1.08 2.18 -5.65
N LEU A 107 -0.35 1.70 -4.63
CA LEU A 107 -0.86 0.66 -3.74
C LEU A 107 -2.16 1.11 -3.08
N ARG A 108 -3.18 0.25 -3.14
CA ARG A 108 -4.51 0.49 -2.58
C ARG A 108 -4.80 -0.48 -1.43
N GLY A 109 -5.17 0.06 -0.29
CA GLY A 109 -5.60 -0.72 0.87
C GLY A 109 -7.06 -0.45 1.21
N MET A 110 -7.80 -1.47 1.62
CA MET A 110 -9.12 -1.30 2.22
C MET A 110 -9.03 -1.67 3.71
N ILE A 111 -9.44 -0.74 4.58
CA ILE A 111 -9.34 -0.90 6.03
C ILE A 111 -10.74 -0.96 6.62
N SER A 112 -11.01 -2.09 7.29
CA SER A 112 -12.28 -2.46 7.92
C SER A 112 -12.02 -2.92 9.35
N VAL A 113 -11.41 -2.04 10.14
CA VAL A 113 -11.18 -2.22 11.58
C VAL A 113 -11.89 -1.10 12.34
N ASP A 114 -12.02 -1.24 13.66
CA ASP A 114 -12.69 -0.26 14.53
C ASP A 114 -12.30 1.20 14.25
N SER A 115 -13.26 2.11 14.44
CA SER A 115 -13.28 3.45 13.87
C SER A 115 -12.09 4.35 14.27
N GLU A 116 -11.53 4.21 15.48
CA GLU A 116 -10.37 5.01 15.90
C GLU A 116 -9.05 4.43 15.37
N SER A 117 -8.87 3.12 15.51
CA SER A 117 -7.69 2.41 15.00
C SER A 117 -7.59 2.52 13.47
N GLY A 118 -8.72 2.39 12.77
CA GLY A 118 -8.79 2.51 11.32
C GLY A 118 -8.44 3.91 10.81
N LYS A 119 -8.86 4.96 11.53
CA LYS A 119 -8.50 6.36 11.20
C LYS A 119 -7.01 6.61 11.36
N SER A 120 -6.41 6.17 12.47
CA SER A 120 -4.97 6.33 12.71
C SER A 120 -4.15 5.61 11.64
N LEU A 121 -4.50 4.37 11.31
CA LEU A 121 -3.82 3.61 10.26
C LEU A 121 -3.97 4.23 8.88
N ASN A 122 -5.17 4.71 8.55
CA ASN A 122 -5.41 5.43 7.29
C ASN A 122 -4.47 6.63 7.16
N GLN A 123 -4.36 7.45 8.22
CA GLN A 123 -3.48 8.61 8.22
C GLN A 123 -2.03 8.23 7.96
N VAL A 124 -1.50 7.21 8.66
CA VAL A 124 -0.09 6.81 8.49
C VAL A 124 0.16 6.22 7.11
N LEU A 125 -0.68 5.31 6.62
CA LEU A 125 -0.48 4.71 5.30
C LEU A 125 -0.59 5.75 4.18
N THR A 126 -1.49 6.72 4.32
CA THR A 126 -1.60 7.85 3.38
C THR A 126 -0.34 8.72 3.40
N GLN A 127 0.32 8.91 4.55
CA GLN A 127 1.61 9.59 4.63
C GLN A 127 2.72 8.85 3.87
N HIS A 128 2.58 7.52 3.68
CA HIS A 128 3.47 6.70 2.87
C HIS A 128 3.05 6.62 1.38
N GLY A 129 2.04 7.38 0.96
CA GLY A 129 1.56 7.41 -0.43
C GLY A 129 0.62 6.26 -0.79
N ILE A 130 0.22 5.43 0.19
CA ILE A 130 -0.73 4.34 -0.02
C ILE A 130 -2.15 4.91 -0.04
N GLN A 131 -2.91 4.58 -1.07
CA GLN A 131 -4.31 4.97 -1.16
C GLN A 131 -5.17 4.07 -0.28
N VAL A 132 -5.70 4.62 0.81
CA VAL A 132 -6.57 3.87 1.72
C VAL A 132 -8.04 4.17 1.43
N ILE A 133 -8.83 3.11 1.29
CA ILE A 133 -10.30 3.15 1.27
C ILE A 133 -10.79 2.84 2.69
N PRO A 134 -11.19 3.85 3.48
CA PRO A 134 -11.79 3.62 4.78
C PRO A 134 -13.18 3.01 4.59
N THR A 135 -13.49 1.99 5.39
CA THR A 135 -14.82 1.37 5.43
C THR A 135 -15.33 1.37 6.87
N ALA A 136 -16.65 1.32 7.05
CA ALA A 136 -17.27 1.30 8.38
C ALA A 136 -17.22 -0.08 9.06
N GLY A 137 -16.51 -1.05 8.47
CA GLY A 137 -16.54 -2.45 8.87
C GLY A 137 -16.96 -3.36 7.72
N VAL A 138 -17.03 -4.66 8.00
CA VAL A 138 -17.60 -5.65 7.07
C VAL A 138 -19.12 -5.60 7.22
N THR A 139 -19.78 -5.15 6.17
CA THR A 139 -21.24 -4.95 6.07
C THR A 139 -21.81 -5.73 4.87
N ASN A 140 -23.14 -5.73 4.71
CA ASN A 140 -23.81 -6.46 3.63
C ASN A 140 -23.41 -5.99 2.21
N ASP A 141 -22.96 -4.74 2.07
CA ASP A 141 -22.48 -4.15 0.82
C ASP A 141 -20.96 -4.29 0.61
N PHE A 142 -20.25 -5.03 1.47
CA PHE A 142 -18.80 -5.22 1.39
C PHE A 142 -18.35 -5.72 0.02
N GLU A 143 -19.04 -6.70 -0.57
CA GLU A 143 -18.69 -7.22 -1.90
C GLU A 143 -18.77 -6.13 -2.98
N TYR A 144 -19.78 -5.26 -2.92
CA TYR A 144 -19.93 -4.15 -3.85
C TYR A 144 -18.79 -3.15 -3.69
N GLN A 145 -18.49 -2.73 -2.45
CA GLN A 145 -17.38 -1.82 -2.16
C GLN A 145 -16.02 -2.40 -2.62
N PHE A 146 -15.81 -3.70 -2.35
CA PHE A 146 -14.58 -4.39 -2.76
C PHE A 146 -14.42 -4.40 -4.28
N ARG A 147 -15.48 -4.71 -5.04
CA ARG A 147 -15.46 -4.69 -6.51
C ARG A 147 -15.22 -3.30 -7.08
N GLN A 148 -15.80 -2.27 -6.47
CA GLN A 148 -15.65 -0.88 -6.92
C GLN A 148 -14.21 -0.40 -6.79
N HIS A 149 -13.53 -0.76 -5.70
CA HIS A 149 -12.20 -0.24 -5.40
C HIS A 149 -11.04 -1.16 -5.79
N TYR A 150 -11.29 -2.47 -5.80
CA TYR A 150 -10.36 -3.53 -6.16
C TYR A 150 -8.96 -3.35 -5.51
N PRO A 151 -8.87 -3.37 -4.16
CA PRO A 151 -7.65 -3.03 -3.44
C PRO A 151 -6.58 -4.13 -3.55
N ASP A 152 -5.30 -3.76 -3.41
CA ASP A 152 -4.17 -4.68 -3.36
C ASP A 152 -4.10 -5.44 -2.01
N PHE A 153 -4.62 -4.85 -0.94
CA PHE A 153 -4.73 -5.50 0.36
C PHE A 153 -5.98 -5.07 1.14
N VAL A 154 -6.39 -5.92 2.09
CA VAL A 154 -7.52 -5.70 2.98
C VAL A 154 -7.07 -5.97 4.41
N LEU A 155 -7.43 -5.07 5.33
CA LEU A 155 -7.24 -5.25 6.77
C LEU A 155 -8.61 -5.36 7.43
N LEU A 156 -8.96 -6.55 7.89
CA LEU A 156 -10.25 -6.82 8.53
C LEU A 156 -10.04 -7.10 10.02
N HIS A 157 -11.01 -6.73 10.85
CA HIS A 157 -11.08 -7.26 12.21
C HIS A 157 -11.73 -8.64 12.22
N CYS A 158 -11.35 -9.52 13.14
CA CYS A 158 -11.86 -10.90 13.22
C CYS A 158 -13.38 -11.00 13.47
N HIS A 159 -14.04 -9.88 13.74
CA HIS A 159 -15.48 -9.73 13.68
C HIS A 159 -15.86 -8.31 13.27
N ASN A 160 -17.09 -8.12 12.81
CA ASN A 160 -17.64 -6.78 12.58
C ASN A 160 -18.04 -6.10 13.91
N ALA A 161 -18.62 -4.89 13.84
CA ALA A 161 -19.08 -4.14 15.01
C ALA A 161 -20.14 -4.89 15.84
N ASP A 162 -20.94 -5.75 15.21
CA ASP A 162 -21.96 -6.59 15.87
C ASP A 162 -21.39 -7.88 16.47
N GLY A 163 -20.07 -8.10 16.36
CA GLY A 163 -19.42 -9.34 16.80
C GLY A 163 -19.68 -10.54 15.89
N ASN A 164 -20.06 -10.31 14.63
CA ASN A 164 -20.30 -11.34 13.63
C ASN A 164 -18.99 -11.74 12.93
N SER A 165 -18.46 -12.90 13.31
CA SER A 165 -17.28 -13.54 12.71
C SER A 165 -17.58 -14.22 11.37
N ASP A 166 -18.77 -14.80 11.21
CA ASP A 166 -19.17 -15.49 9.98
C ASP A 166 -19.25 -14.54 8.78
N MET A 167 -19.69 -13.30 9.00
CA MET A 167 -19.71 -12.26 7.97
C MET A 167 -18.30 -11.89 7.51
N VAL A 168 -17.34 -11.79 8.44
CA VAL A 168 -15.93 -11.55 8.11
C VAL A 168 -15.34 -12.75 7.37
N LYS A 169 -15.60 -13.97 7.83
CA LYS A 169 -15.18 -15.19 7.15
C LYS A 169 -15.71 -15.23 5.71
N ALA A 170 -17.00 -14.97 5.50
CA ALA A 170 -17.60 -14.87 4.19
C ALA A 170 -16.93 -13.79 3.33
N ALA A 171 -16.61 -12.62 3.90
CA ALA A 171 -15.87 -11.58 3.20
C ALA A 171 -14.48 -12.05 2.74
N THR A 172 -13.72 -12.79 3.56
CA THR A 172 -12.41 -13.35 3.13
C THR A 172 -12.53 -14.30 1.94
N GLN A 173 -13.58 -15.12 1.90
CA GLN A 173 -13.86 -16.03 0.79
C GLN A 173 -14.24 -15.26 -0.49
N VAL A 174 -15.06 -14.21 -0.34
CA VAL A 174 -15.43 -13.31 -1.45
C VAL A 174 -14.19 -12.61 -2.02
N ILE A 175 -13.31 -12.08 -1.17
CA ILE A 175 -12.06 -11.44 -1.60
C ILE A 175 -11.23 -12.44 -2.42
N ARG A 176 -11.01 -13.66 -1.93
CA ARG A 176 -10.21 -14.67 -2.65
C ARG A 176 -10.81 -15.06 -3.99
N ARG A 177 -12.14 -15.17 -4.06
CA ARG A 177 -12.84 -15.47 -5.31
C ARG A 177 -12.66 -14.34 -6.34
N LEU A 178 -12.75 -13.08 -5.91
CA LEU A 178 -12.76 -11.92 -6.79
C LEU A 178 -11.35 -11.42 -7.15
N HIS A 179 -10.44 -11.48 -6.20
CA HIS A 179 -9.05 -11.02 -6.32
C HIS A 179 -8.13 -11.99 -5.57
N PRO A 180 -7.74 -13.12 -6.19
CA PRO A 180 -6.89 -14.14 -5.56
C PRO A 180 -5.58 -13.57 -5.00
N ASP A 181 -5.03 -12.54 -5.66
CA ASP A 181 -3.79 -11.84 -5.29
C ASP A 181 -3.92 -10.75 -4.22
N CYS A 182 -5.12 -10.42 -3.77
CA CYS A 182 -5.31 -9.42 -2.73
C CYS A 182 -4.77 -9.94 -1.40
N ILE A 183 -3.97 -9.14 -0.68
CA ILE A 183 -3.42 -9.59 0.60
C ILE A 183 -4.47 -9.39 1.70
N ILE A 184 -4.76 -10.42 2.48
CA ILE A 184 -5.80 -10.40 3.51
C ILE A 184 -5.14 -10.50 4.89
N TYR A 185 -5.22 -9.41 5.64
CA TYR A 185 -4.82 -9.34 7.04
C TYR A 185 -6.04 -9.47 7.95
N ILE A 186 -5.97 -10.36 8.94
CA ILE A 186 -6.98 -10.42 10.01
C ILE A 186 -6.36 -9.91 11.31
N THR A 187 -6.97 -8.86 11.85
CA THR A 187 -6.62 -8.32 13.16
C THR A 187 -7.44 -8.98 14.26
N PHE A 188 -6.84 -9.18 15.43
CA PHE A 188 -7.51 -9.82 16.57
C PHE A 188 -6.86 -9.39 17.90
N SER A 189 -7.61 -9.46 19.00
CA SER A 189 -7.05 -9.37 20.35
C SER A 189 -6.66 -10.77 20.84
N ILE A 190 -5.42 -10.94 21.32
CA ILE A 190 -4.91 -12.25 21.77
C ILE A 190 -5.77 -12.84 22.88
N GLY A 191 -6.19 -12.00 23.85
CA GLY A 191 -7.04 -12.45 24.96
C GLY A 191 -8.41 -12.93 24.47
N VAL A 192 -9.01 -12.19 23.56
CA VAL A 192 -10.33 -12.51 22.96
C VAL A 192 -10.26 -13.79 22.15
N LEU A 193 -9.21 -13.98 21.34
CA LEU A 193 -9.05 -15.18 20.54
C LEU A 193 -8.87 -16.43 21.41
N LYS A 194 -8.11 -16.35 22.50
CA LYS A 194 -7.92 -17.47 23.43
C LYS A 194 -9.21 -17.87 24.14
N LEU A 195 -10.02 -16.88 24.55
CA LEU A 195 -11.25 -17.12 25.30
C LEU A 195 -12.41 -17.61 24.42
N PHE A 196 -12.40 -17.26 23.14
CA PHE A 196 -13.52 -17.52 22.23
C PHE A 196 -13.07 -18.17 20.91
N ALA A 197 -12.07 -19.06 20.97
CA ALA A 197 -11.51 -19.74 19.81
C ALA A 197 -12.58 -20.44 18.95
N ASP A 198 -13.53 -21.11 19.61
CA ASP A 198 -14.63 -21.84 18.96
C ASP A 198 -15.65 -20.93 18.26
N ARG A 199 -15.75 -19.66 18.70
CA ARG A 199 -16.62 -18.66 18.07
C ARG A 199 -15.96 -18.05 16.85
N TYR A 200 -14.68 -17.70 16.97
CA TYR A 200 -13.99 -16.97 15.91
C TYR A 200 -13.48 -17.88 14.80
N LYS A 201 -13.07 -19.12 15.11
CA LYS A 201 -12.58 -20.12 14.14
C LYS A 201 -11.69 -19.53 13.05
N ILE A 202 -10.67 -18.76 13.47
CA ILE A 202 -9.82 -17.98 12.56
C ILE A 202 -9.13 -18.86 11.50
N ASN A 203 -8.86 -20.13 11.83
CA ASN A 203 -8.33 -21.12 10.89
C ASN A 203 -9.25 -21.40 9.68
N GLU A 204 -10.53 -21.05 9.75
CA GLU A 204 -11.49 -21.18 8.64
C GLU A 204 -11.51 -19.95 7.72
N TYR A 205 -10.72 -18.92 8.02
CA TYR A 205 -10.68 -17.67 7.27
C TYR A 205 -9.66 -17.82 6.15
N MET A 206 -9.95 -17.26 4.98
CA MET A 206 -8.97 -17.23 3.91
C MET A 206 -8.07 -16.00 4.06
N HIS A 207 -7.08 -16.06 4.93
CA HIS A 207 -6.15 -14.95 5.20
C HIS A 207 -4.70 -15.27 4.81
N ASP A 208 -3.87 -14.25 4.61
CA ASP A 208 -2.41 -14.45 4.47
C ASP A 208 -1.68 -14.31 5.80
N GLU A 209 -2.10 -13.35 6.62
CA GLU A 209 -1.37 -12.96 7.83
C GLU A 209 -2.34 -12.58 8.95
N LEU A 210 -1.93 -12.90 10.17
CA LEU A 210 -2.62 -12.58 11.41
C LEU A 210 -1.89 -11.46 12.14
N LEU A 211 -2.64 -10.47 12.62
CA LEU A 211 -2.09 -9.30 13.29
C LEU A 211 -2.72 -9.10 14.68
N SER A 212 -1.94 -9.35 15.72
CA SER A 212 -2.39 -9.17 17.10
C SER A 212 -2.44 -7.69 17.47
N LEU A 213 -3.51 -7.27 18.14
CA LEU A 213 -3.63 -5.96 18.75
C LEU A 213 -2.94 -5.92 20.14
N PRO A 214 -2.32 -4.79 20.52
CA PRO A 214 -2.08 -3.61 19.68
C PRO A 214 -0.91 -3.85 18.70
N PHE A 215 -0.96 -3.20 17.54
CA PHE A 215 0.15 -3.13 16.58
C PHE A 215 0.39 -1.68 16.17
N SER A 216 1.63 -1.36 15.81
CA SER A 216 2.00 -0.05 15.29
C SER A 216 1.77 0.03 13.78
N ALA A 217 1.63 1.23 13.24
CA ALA A 217 1.59 1.42 11.79
C ALA A 217 2.89 0.96 11.09
N GLY A 218 4.02 1.03 11.79
CA GLY A 218 5.30 0.47 11.32
C GLY A 218 5.24 -1.05 11.14
N ASP A 219 4.59 -1.77 12.06
CA ASP A 219 4.38 -3.21 11.94
C ASP A 219 3.55 -3.55 10.71
N LEU A 220 2.48 -2.78 10.46
CA LEU A 220 1.63 -2.96 9.30
C LEU A 220 2.38 -2.69 7.99
N LEU A 221 3.19 -1.63 7.93
CA LEU A 221 4.02 -1.32 6.76
C LEU A 221 5.04 -2.42 6.51
N TYR A 222 5.73 -2.88 7.55
CA TYR A 222 6.68 -4.00 7.45
C TYR A 222 6.00 -5.26 6.90
N LEU A 223 4.84 -5.63 7.46
CA LEU A 223 4.06 -6.76 7.00
C LEU A 223 3.57 -6.59 5.57
N LEU A 224 3.18 -5.37 5.18
CA LEU A 224 2.77 -5.05 3.81
C LEU A 224 3.91 -5.27 2.82
N VAL A 225 5.09 -4.70 3.07
CA VAL A 225 6.28 -4.91 2.22
C VAL A 225 6.62 -6.38 2.14
N ARG A 226 6.63 -7.09 3.27
CA ARG A 226 6.95 -8.51 3.34
C ARG A 226 5.97 -9.37 2.54
N SER A 227 4.68 -9.16 2.72
CA SER A 227 3.62 -9.95 2.07
C SER A 227 3.59 -9.69 0.57
N LEU A 228 3.72 -8.42 0.16
CA LEU A 228 3.83 -8.05 -1.25
C LEU A 228 5.08 -8.69 -1.87
N THR A 229 6.21 -8.66 -1.17
CA THR A 229 7.45 -9.29 -1.64
C THR A 229 7.24 -10.79 -1.88
N ARG A 230 6.65 -11.53 -0.93
CA ARG A 230 6.36 -12.95 -1.11
C ARG A 230 5.43 -13.22 -2.29
N ARG A 231 4.44 -12.34 -2.53
CA ARG A 231 3.46 -12.50 -3.61
C ARG A 231 4.07 -12.27 -4.99
N TYR A 232 4.93 -11.27 -5.11
CA TYR A 232 5.56 -10.89 -6.38
C TYR A 232 6.94 -11.54 -6.59
N GLN A 233 7.42 -12.34 -5.65
CA GLN A 233 8.55 -13.24 -5.84
C GLN A 233 8.11 -14.54 -6.57
N ALA A 234 8.13 -14.50 -7.90
CA ALA A 234 8.55 -15.65 -8.71
C ALA A 234 10.09 -15.56 -8.89
N PRO A 235 10.82 -16.67 -9.11
CA PRO A 235 12.20 -16.84 -8.66
C PRO A 235 13.12 -15.73 -9.20
N LEU A 236 13.99 -15.22 -8.32
CA LEU A 236 15.17 -14.45 -8.72
C LEU A 236 16.13 -15.40 -9.47
N ILE A 237 15.78 -15.78 -10.69
CA ILE A 237 16.76 -16.22 -11.68
C ILE A 237 17.24 -14.93 -12.34
N PHE A 238 18.19 -14.27 -11.70
CA PHE A 238 19.10 -13.41 -12.46
C PHE A 238 20.03 -14.33 -13.27
N PRO A 239 20.39 -13.95 -14.51
CA PRO A 239 21.15 -14.79 -15.43
C PRO A 239 22.53 -15.18 -14.89
#